data_AF-A0A2V6VJQ5-F1
#
_entry.id   AF-A0A2V6VJQ5-F1
#
_cell.length_a   1.000
_cell.length_b   1.000
_cell.length_c   1.000
_cell.angle_alpha   90.00
_cell.angle_beta   90.00
_cell.angle_gamma   90.00
#
_symmetry.space_group_name_H-M   'P 1'
#
loop_
_entity.id
_entity.type
_entity.pdbx_description
1 polymer ?
#
loop_
_entity_poly.entity_id
_entity_poly.type
_entity_poly.pdbx_seq_one_letter_code
_entity_poly.pdbx_strand_id
1 'polypeptide(L)'
;MFTAGDPLYPEPNVRKKQEERRPMTTVMDLSNALAGAVERVSGWMFAVHGRPRLPSTGVQWRTGLVVTANHTVEHDREVTLTGHDGRSFAASVAGRDPSLDIAVLRAVVDGVSAADVADDGQVFPEARSSTCAAA
;
A
#
# COMPACT_ATOMS: atom_id res chain seq x y z
N MET A 1 -54.72 51.80 -28.62
CA MET A 1 -53.90 51.54 -29.82
C MET A 1 -52.44 51.64 -29.39
N PHE A 2 -51.78 50.50 -29.18
CA PHE A 2 -50.34 50.20 -29.29
C PHE A 2 -50.07 48.92 -28.48
N THR A 3 -49.54 47.94 -29.20
CA THR A 3 -49.49 46.52 -28.88
C THR A 3 -48.31 46.20 -27.97
N ALA A 4 -48.51 45.35 -26.97
CA ALA A 4 -47.41 44.63 -26.34
C ALA A 4 -46.80 43.73 -27.43
N GLY A 5 -45.59 44.07 -27.87
CA GLY A 5 -44.82 43.21 -28.77
C GLY A 5 -44.28 42.03 -27.98
N ASP A 6 -44.75 40.83 -28.29
CA ASP A 6 -44.09 39.60 -27.89
C ASP A 6 -42.65 39.59 -28.45
N PRO A 7 -41.63 39.28 -27.65
CA PRO A 7 -40.27 39.19 -28.16
C PRO A 7 -40.14 37.94 -29.04
N LEU A 8 -39.99 38.18 -30.35
CA LEU A 8 -39.87 37.20 -31.41
C LEU A 8 -38.41 36.73 -31.61
N TYR A 9 -37.74 36.33 -30.52
CA TYR A 9 -36.46 35.65 -30.59
C TYR A 9 -36.44 34.49 -29.60
N PRO A 10 -36.32 33.24 -30.07
CA PRO A 10 -35.98 32.14 -29.17
C PRO A 10 -34.58 32.41 -28.62
N GLU A 11 -34.45 32.39 -27.29
CA GLU A 11 -33.17 32.39 -26.61
C GLU A 11 -32.26 31.35 -27.29
N PRO A 12 -31.03 31.73 -27.72
CA PRO A 12 -30.14 30.77 -28.32
C PRO A 12 -29.89 29.68 -27.29
N ASN A 13 -30.20 28.44 -27.66
CA ASN A 13 -29.90 27.27 -26.87
C ASN A 13 -28.38 27.19 -26.70
N VAL A 14 -27.86 27.82 -25.64
CA VAL A 14 -26.49 27.65 -25.18
C VAL A 14 -26.43 26.22 -24.67
N ARG A 15 -26.21 25.26 -25.57
CA ARG A 15 -25.73 23.94 -25.21
C ARG A 15 -24.42 24.19 -24.48
N LYS A 16 -24.47 24.18 -23.14
CA LYS A 16 -23.28 24.10 -22.32
C LYS A 16 -22.57 22.84 -22.79
N LYS A 17 -21.52 23.02 -23.59
CA LYS A 17 -20.61 21.97 -23.97
C LYS A 17 -20.02 21.50 -22.66
N GLN A 18 -20.59 20.44 -22.11
CA GLN A 18 -20.03 19.72 -20.98
C GLN A 18 -18.69 19.22 -21.52
N GLU A 19 -17.66 20.01 -21.23
CA GLU A 19 -16.30 19.58 -21.40
C GLU A 19 -16.17 18.34 -20.53
N GLU A 20 -16.04 17.20 -21.19
CA GLU A 20 -15.76 15.91 -20.61
C GLU A 20 -14.36 15.99 -19.97
N ARG A 21 -14.28 16.72 -18.86
CA ARG A 21 -13.12 16.79 -18.00
C ARG A 21 -13.01 15.40 -17.42
N ARG A 22 -12.15 14.57 -18.01
CA ARG A 22 -11.61 13.40 -17.33
C ARG A 22 -11.26 13.88 -15.92
N PRO A 23 -11.88 13.34 -14.85
CA PRO A 23 -11.59 13.80 -13.52
C PRO A 23 -10.11 13.54 -13.28
N MET A 24 -9.29 14.59 -13.31
CA MET A 24 -7.91 14.49 -12.84
C MET A 24 -8.03 14.17 -11.35
N THR A 25 -7.64 12.97 -10.96
CA THR A 25 -7.32 12.68 -9.55
C THR A 25 -6.35 13.76 -9.10
N THR A 26 -6.71 14.55 -8.10
CA THR A 26 -5.82 15.61 -7.65
C THR A 26 -4.59 14.98 -6.98
N VAL A 27 -3.46 15.70 -6.94
CA VAL A 27 -2.27 15.25 -6.19
C VAL A 27 -2.61 14.98 -4.72
N MET A 28 -3.58 15.74 -4.18
CA MET A 28 -4.07 15.56 -2.82
C MET A 28 -4.79 14.22 -2.65
N ASP A 29 -5.67 13.87 -3.59
CA ASP A 29 -6.41 12.60 -3.55
C ASP A 29 -5.47 11.40 -3.61
N LEU A 30 -4.46 11.46 -4.49
CA LEU A 30 -3.42 10.42 -4.57
C LEU A 30 -2.62 10.32 -3.27
N SER A 31 -2.22 11.46 -2.70
CA SER A 31 -1.46 11.49 -1.45
C SER A 31 -2.25 10.87 -0.30
N ASN A 32 -3.54 11.21 -0.19
CA ASN A 32 -4.43 10.64 0.81
C ASN A 32 -4.64 9.13 0.60
N ALA A 33 -4.78 8.69 -0.65
CA ALA A 33 -4.91 7.27 -0.98
C ALA A 33 -3.65 6.47 -0.59
N LEU A 34 -2.46 7.01 -0.85
CA LEU A 34 -1.19 6.40 -0.46
C LEU A 34 -1.04 6.36 1.07
N ALA A 35 -1.33 7.46 1.76
CA ALA A 35 -1.28 7.53 3.22
C ALA A 35 -2.19 6.47 3.86
N GLY A 36 -3.43 6.36 3.38
CA GLY A 36 -4.37 5.35 3.85
C GLY A 36 -3.93 3.92 3.52
N ALA A 37 -3.23 3.69 2.41
CA ALA A 37 -2.64 2.39 2.11
C ALA A 37 -1.52 2.02 3.09
N VAL A 38 -0.63 2.96 3.38
CA VAL A 38 0.46 2.78 4.36
C VAL A 38 -0.10 2.51 5.76
N GLU A 39 -1.14 3.25 6.18
CA GLU A 39 -1.76 3.08 7.48
C GLU A 39 -2.29 1.64 7.69
N ARG A 40 -2.93 1.06 6.66
CA ARG A 40 -3.43 -0.33 6.71
C ARG A 40 -2.32 -1.39 6.86
N VAL A 41 -1.16 -1.17 6.23
CA VAL A 41 -0.06 -2.17 6.24
C VAL A 41 0.90 -1.96 7.41
N SER A 42 0.93 -0.76 8.00
CA SER A 42 1.89 -0.38 9.04
C SER A 42 1.91 -1.34 10.23
N GLY A 43 0.74 -1.87 10.61
CA GLY A 43 0.61 -2.83 11.70
C GLY A 43 1.45 -4.09 11.50
N TRP A 44 1.63 -4.54 10.26
CA TRP A 44 2.35 -5.78 9.92
C TRP A 44 3.86 -5.60 9.76
N MET A 45 4.35 -4.36 9.79
CA MET A 45 5.74 -4.02 9.57
C MET A 45 6.50 -3.86 10.89
N PHE A 46 7.73 -4.37 10.90
CA PHE A 46 8.62 -4.32 12.06
C PHE A 46 9.98 -3.77 11.65
N ALA A 47 10.56 -2.91 12.47
CA ALA A 47 11.99 -2.64 12.41
C ALA A 47 12.74 -3.85 13.00
N VAL A 48 13.67 -4.43 12.25
CA VAL A 48 14.43 -5.62 12.63
C VAL A 48 15.84 -5.19 13.05
N HIS A 49 16.13 -5.34 14.34
CA HIS A 49 17.44 -5.07 14.94
C HIS A 49 18.27 -6.34 14.99
N GLY A 50 18.81 -6.76 13.84
CA GLY A 50 19.67 -7.95 13.71
C GLY A 50 21.17 -7.68 13.66
N ARG A 51 21.57 -6.39 13.63
CA ARG A 51 22.97 -5.93 13.46
C ARG A 51 23.20 -4.58 14.17
N PRO A 52 24.45 -4.20 14.50
CA PRO A 52 24.73 -3.11 15.46
C PRO A 52 24.40 -1.68 14.99
N ARG A 53 24.25 -1.41 13.69
CA ARG A 53 24.22 -0.02 13.18
C ARG A 53 22.89 0.40 12.55
N LEU A 54 22.30 -0.45 11.74
CA LEU A 54 21.14 -0.08 10.94
C LEU A 54 20.08 -1.16 11.05
N PRO A 55 18.89 -0.87 11.61
CA PRO A 55 17.77 -1.77 11.50
C PRO A 55 17.39 -1.96 10.03
N SER A 56 16.81 -3.10 9.75
CA SER A 56 16.10 -3.35 8.49
C SER A 56 14.60 -3.38 8.74
N THR A 57 13.85 -3.83 7.74
CA THR A 57 12.41 -4.06 7.85
C THR A 57 12.10 -5.55 7.82
N GLY A 58 11.03 -5.94 8.49
CA GLY A 58 10.43 -7.26 8.39
C GLY A 58 8.91 -7.14 8.33
N VAL A 59 8.26 -8.17 7.77
CA VAL A 59 6.80 -8.24 7.64
C VAL A 59 6.30 -9.51 8.33
N GLN A 60 5.24 -9.40 9.13
CA GLN A 60 4.59 -10.56 9.75
C GLN A 60 3.82 -11.36 8.69
N TRP A 61 4.45 -12.39 8.16
CA TRP A 61 3.91 -13.24 7.09
C TRP A 61 2.87 -14.25 7.59
N ARG A 62 3.05 -14.74 8.82
CA ARG A 62 2.09 -15.58 9.54
C ARG A 62 2.09 -15.16 10.99
N THR A 63 1.05 -15.53 11.74
CA THR A 63 1.00 -15.25 13.19
C THR A 63 2.28 -15.76 13.87
N GLY A 64 3.01 -14.83 14.49
CA GLY A 64 4.29 -15.09 15.15
C GLY A 64 5.49 -15.41 14.24
N LEU A 65 5.36 -15.28 12.90
CA LEU A 65 6.46 -15.43 11.95
C LEU A 65 6.67 -14.15 11.15
N VAL A 66 7.87 -13.60 11.20
CA VAL A 66 8.28 -12.40 10.50
C VAL A 66 9.32 -12.76 9.44
N VAL A 67 9.12 -12.30 8.21
CA VAL A 67 10.07 -12.47 7.10
C VAL A 67 10.91 -11.22 6.97
N THR A 68 12.22 -11.38 6.78
CA THR A 68 13.18 -10.29 6.56
C THR A 68 14.30 -10.77 5.64
N ALA A 69 15.17 -9.86 5.22
CA ALA A 69 16.34 -10.21 4.43
C ALA A 69 17.37 -10.97 5.26
N ASN A 70 17.93 -12.05 4.74
CA ASN A 70 18.91 -12.88 5.46
C ASN A 70 20.15 -12.07 5.86
N HIS A 71 20.67 -11.23 4.97
CA HIS A 71 21.84 -10.39 5.24
C HIS A 71 21.63 -9.35 6.35
N THR A 72 20.39 -9.14 6.83
CA THR A 72 20.11 -8.25 7.96
C THR A 72 20.48 -8.88 9.30
N VAL A 73 20.41 -10.21 9.39
CA VAL A 73 20.48 -10.91 10.67
C VAL A 73 21.85 -11.55 10.81
N GLU A 74 22.65 -11.10 11.78
CA GLU A 74 23.97 -11.69 12.07
C GLU A 74 23.81 -13.09 12.70
N HIS A 75 24.87 -13.91 12.66
CA HIS A 75 24.88 -15.18 13.40
C HIS A 75 24.94 -14.92 14.92
N ASP A 76 24.26 -15.77 15.70
CA ASP A 76 24.33 -15.86 17.16
C ASP A 76 23.97 -14.58 17.93
N ARG A 77 23.12 -13.73 17.35
CA ARG A 77 22.57 -12.55 18.03
C ARG A 77 21.10 -12.68 18.35
N GLU A 78 20.75 -12.15 19.51
CA GLU A 78 19.38 -11.86 19.86
C GLU A 78 18.83 -10.81 18.89
N VAL A 79 17.67 -11.11 18.29
CA VAL A 79 17.02 -10.21 17.34
C VAL A 79 15.88 -9.51 18.06
N THR A 80 15.87 -8.19 18.00
CA THR A 80 14.75 -7.40 18.52
C THR A 80 13.92 -6.86 17.36
N LEU A 81 12.60 -6.97 17.46
CA LEU A 81 11.66 -6.35 16.56
C LEU A 81 11.05 -5.13 17.22
N THR A 82 10.84 -4.05 16.48
CA THR A 82 10.05 -2.89 16.95
C THR A 82 8.85 -2.70 16.03
N GLY A 83 7.64 -2.74 16.58
CA GLY A 83 6.40 -2.52 15.84
C GLY A 83 6.13 -1.03 15.57
N HIS A 84 5.13 -0.76 14.73
CA HIS A 84 4.66 0.60 14.44
C HIS A 84 4.18 1.38 15.68
N ASP A 85 3.77 0.68 16.73
CA ASP A 85 3.34 1.20 18.04
C ASP A 85 4.53 1.52 18.96
N GLY A 86 5.77 1.27 18.51
CA GLY A 86 6.99 1.44 19.29
C GLY A 86 7.28 0.31 20.28
N ARG A 87 6.43 -0.73 20.34
CA ARG A 87 6.66 -1.89 21.23
C ARG A 87 7.79 -2.76 20.67
N SER A 88 8.61 -3.28 21.58
CA SER A 88 9.72 -4.17 21.27
C SER A 88 9.38 -5.62 21.58
N PHE A 89 9.79 -6.53 20.69
CA PHE A 89 9.56 -7.96 20.80
C PHE A 89 10.87 -8.72 20.61
N ALA A 90 11.15 -9.67 21.49
CA ALA A 90 12.27 -10.59 21.30
C ALA A 90 11.92 -11.59 20.18
N ALA A 91 12.90 -11.85 19.32
CA ALA A 91 12.77 -12.76 18.21
C ALA A 91 13.98 -13.70 18.09
N SER A 92 13.71 -14.89 17.56
CA SER A 92 14.72 -15.90 17.26
C SER A 92 14.65 -16.30 15.80
N VAL A 93 15.76 -16.76 15.23
CA VAL A 93 15.79 -17.25 13.85
C VAL A 93 15.09 -18.61 13.78
N ALA A 94 14.00 -18.69 13.03
CA ALA A 94 13.26 -19.93 12.76
C ALA A 94 13.83 -20.70 11.56
N GLY A 95 14.43 -19.99 10.60
CA GLY A 95 15.02 -20.58 9.40
C GLY A 95 15.66 -19.52 8.50
N ARG A 96 16.53 -19.96 7.59
CA ARG A 96 17.25 -19.11 6.63
C ARG A 96 17.40 -19.80 5.29
N ASP A 97 17.35 -18.99 4.25
CA ASP A 97 17.78 -19.34 2.91
C ASP A 97 18.70 -18.23 2.38
N PRO A 98 20.03 -18.40 2.48
CA PRO A 98 20.99 -17.44 1.95
C PRO A 98 20.94 -17.32 0.42
N SER A 99 20.46 -18.33 -0.30
CA SER A 99 20.41 -18.30 -1.77
C SER A 99 19.33 -17.35 -2.30
N LEU A 100 18.23 -17.23 -1.54
CA LEU A 100 17.14 -16.29 -1.81
C LEU A 100 17.24 -15.00 -0.99
N ASP A 101 18.25 -14.88 -0.13
CA ASP A 101 18.42 -13.80 0.84
C ASP A 101 17.21 -13.64 1.78
N ILE A 102 16.65 -14.76 2.25
CA ILE A 102 15.47 -14.77 3.13
C ILE A 102 15.82 -15.32 4.52
N ALA A 103 15.36 -14.65 5.57
CA ALA A 103 15.33 -15.18 6.93
C ALA A 103 13.92 -15.10 7.51
N VAL A 104 13.53 -16.15 8.24
CA VAL A 104 12.28 -16.20 9.00
C VAL A 104 12.62 -16.09 10.48
N LEU A 105 11.96 -15.16 11.15
CA LEU A 105 12.06 -14.90 12.57
C LEU A 105 10.78 -15.37 13.27
N ARG A 106 10.93 -15.95 14.45
CA ARG A 106 9.83 -16.29 15.35
C ARG A 106 9.78 -15.28 16.49
N ALA A 107 8.62 -14.68 16.71
CA ALA A 107 8.36 -13.75 17.81
C ALA A 107 6.93 -13.90 18.31
N VAL A 108 6.70 -13.60 19.60
CA VAL A 108 5.34 -13.47 20.14
C VAL A 108 4.94 -12.01 19.98
N VAL A 109 4.03 -11.73 19.05
CA VAL A 109 3.58 -10.38 18.72
C VAL A 109 2.07 -10.32 18.93
N ASP A 110 1.66 -9.74 20.06
CA ASP A 110 0.26 -9.63 20.44
C ASP A 110 -0.40 -8.40 19.82
N GLY A 111 -1.63 -8.59 19.34
CA GLY A 111 -2.47 -7.50 18.79
C GLY A 111 -2.20 -7.17 17.33
N VAL A 112 -1.37 -7.95 16.63
CA VAL A 112 -1.06 -7.77 15.21
C VAL A 112 -1.43 -9.03 14.44
N SER A 113 -2.24 -8.88 13.39
CA SER A 113 -2.57 -9.97 12.45
C SER A 113 -1.46 -10.16 11.42
N ALA A 114 -1.41 -11.34 10.79
CA ALA A 114 -0.54 -11.55 9.65
C ALA A 114 -0.93 -10.66 8.48
N ALA A 115 0.07 -10.29 7.67
CA ALA A 115 -0.14 -9.56 6.44
C ALA A 115 -1.04 -10.31 5.46
N ASP A 116 -1.90 -9.55 4.79
CA ASP A 116 -2.67 -10.05 3.66
C ASP A 116 -1.72 -10.17 2.45
N VAL A 117 -1.42 -11.41 2.05
CA VAL A 117 -0.45 -11.71 0.99
C VAL A 117 -1.22 -11.91 -0.31
N ALA A 118 -1.05 -10.97 -1.24
CA ALA A 118 -1.59 -11.09 -2.59
C ALA A 118 -0.78 -12.09 -3.44
N ASP A 119 -1.43 -12.62 -4.47
CA ASP A 119 -0.77 -13.37 -5.53
C ASP A 119 0.06 -12.42 -6.41
N ASP A 120 1.36 -12.71 -6.55
CA ASP A 120 2.29 -11.94 -7.37
C ASP A 120 1.86 -11.92 -8.85
N GLY A 121 1.18 -12.97 -9.32
CA GLY A 121 0.64 -13.04 -10.69
C GLY A 121 -0.46 -12.00 -10.99
N GLN A 122 -0.99 -11.31 -9.97
CA GLN A 122 -1.97 -10.23 -10.11
C GLN A 122 -1.35 -8.82 -10.04
N VAL A 123 -0.03 -8.73 -9.89
CA VAL A 123 0.69 -7.46 -9.96
C VAL A 123 0.89 -7.13 -11.45
N PHE A 124 -0.06 -6.41 -12.02
CA PHE A 124 0.04 -5.98 -13.41
C PHE A 124 1.02 -4.79 -13.54
N PRO A 125 2.03 -4.86 -14.42
CA PRO A 125 2.94 -3.74 -14.66
C PRO A 125 2.29 -2.59 -15.46
N GLU A 126 1.09 -2.79 -16.00
CA GLU A 126 0.44 -1.79 -16.84
C GLU A 126 -1.07 -1.85 -16.65
N ALA A 127 -1.67 -0.72 -16.26
CA ALA A 127 -3.10 -0.53 -16.26
C ALA A 127 -3.61 -0.67 -17.70
N ARG A 128 -3.97 -1.88 -18.10
CA ARG A 128 -4.67 -2.09 -19.36
C ARG A 128 -6.04 -1.43 -19.21
N SER A 129 -6.18 -0.25 -19.82
CA SER A 129 -7.46 0.34 -20.17
C SER A 129 -8.26 -0.75 -20.88
N SER A 130 -9.32 -1.22 -20.24
CA SER A 130 -10.29 -2.15 -20.81
C SER A 130 -11.03 -1.46 -21.95
N THR A 131 -10.43 -1.45 -23.12
CA THR A 131 -11.12 -1.19 -24.38
C THR A 131 -10.51 -2.06 -25.46
N CYS A 132 -10.85 -3.35 -25.44
CA CYS A 132 -10.87 -4.13 -26.67
C CYS A 132 -11.76 -5.38 -26.51
N ALA A 133 -12.76 -5.45 -27.38
CA ALA A 133 -13.49 -6.63 -27.86
C ALA A 133 -14.46 -7.36 -26.90
N ALA A 134 -15.73 -7.00 -27.01
CA ALA A 134 -16.73 -8.01 -27.39
C ALA A 134 -17.22 -7.62 -28.79
N ALA A 135 -16.98 -8.52 -29.75
CA ALA A 135 -17.55 -8.52 -31.08
C ALA A 135 -19.00 -9.02 -31.04
#